data_AF-A0A8T1CSV9-F1
#
_entry.id   AF-A0A8T1CSV9-F1
#
_cell.length_a   1.000
_cell.length_b   1.000
_cell.length_c   1.000
_cell.angle_alpha   90.00
_cell.angle_beta   90.00
_cell.angle_gamma   90.00
#
_symmetry.space_group_name_H-M   'P 1'
#
loop_
_entity.id
_entity.type
_entity.pdbx_description
1 polymer ?
#
loop_
_entity_poly.entity_id
_entity_poly.type
_entity_poly.pdbx_seq_one_letter_code
_entity_poly.pdbx_strand_id
1 'polypeptide(L)'
;MEYALAKFRVYLLGSGPFVVYTDHSSPRTAVKSPHISQRMARWLSFFAEYDFRVEYKPGRLNVVADALSRRPDDAVKTADANRIGVERVSAPPSSLIDDMKAAYASDADAKQLLSYALAPSDEARRRLEPHLRARAHRYRVHEGLLLYSAVDDDVIRVVVPNNYDLRMRIMYKYHDAPTAGHPGRERIYVLLTRDFYWNHQCKWVRKIRFNHFRHRRSVGSPSLWTLSLVFRLTVSGGLVSWSL
;
A
#
# COMPACT_ATOMS: atom_id res chain seq x y z
N MET A 1 -14.12 8.90 11.12
CA MET A 1 -15.35 9.45 11.74
C MET A 1 -16.50 9.51 10.74
N GLU A 2 -16.41 10.32 9.67
CA GLU A 2 -17.46 10.44 8.63
C GLU A 2 -17.95 9.08 8.10
N TYR A 3 -17.04 8.21 7.66
CA TYR A 3 -17.40 6.87 7.16
C TYR A 3 -18.22 6.04 8.16
N ALA A 4 -17.86 6.10 9.45
CA ALA A 4 -18.57 5.36 10.48
C ALA A 4 -19.99 5.91 10.69
N LEU A 5 -20.16 7.24 10.75
CA LEU A 5 -21.47 7.88 10.88
C LEU A 5 -22.36 7.58 9.67
N ALA A 6 -21.81 7.65 8.45
CA ALA A 6 -22.55 7.29 7.24
C ALA A 6 -22.96 5.82 7.22
N LYS A 7 -22.06 4.90 7.62
CA LYS A 7 -22.34 3.46 7.66
C LYS A 7 -23.42 3.09 8.68
N PHE A 8 -23.39 3.72 9.85
CA PHE A 8 -24.36 3.48 10.93
C PHE A 8 -25.50 4.48 10.93
N ARG A 9 -25.70 5.24 9.84
CA ARG A 9 -26.69 6.33 9.76
C ARG A 9 -28.10 5.89 10.17
N VAL A 10 -28.51 4.68 9.75
CA VAL A 10 -29.83 4.10 10.07
C VAL A 10 -30.05 3.94 11.59
N TYR A 11 -28.98 3.75 12.36
CA TYR A 11 -29.02 3.54 13.81
C TYR A 11 -28.72 4.80 14.63
N LEU A 12 -28.22 5.85 13.99
CA LEU A 12 -27.76 7.06 14.67
C LEU A 12 -28.68 8.25 14.42
N LEU A 13 -29.41 8.24 13.30
CA LEU A 13 -30.36 9.29 12.98
C LEU A 13 -31.61 9.17 13.86
N GLY A 14 -31.97 10.24 14.57
CA GLY A 14 -33.18 10.28 15.42
C GLY A 14 -33.11 9.45 16.71
N SER A 15 -31.96 8.86 17.04
CA SER A 15 -31.80 7.93 18.16
C SER A 15 -31.45 8.60 19.50
N GLY A 16 -31.53 9.93 19.57
CA GLY A 16 -31.12 10.74 20.72
C GLY A 16 -29.61 11.01 20.78
N PRO A 17 -29.15 11.83 21.74
CA PRO A 17 -27.77 12.25 21.84
C PRO A 17 -26.82 11.08 22.14
N PHE A 18 -25.76 10.93 21.35
CA PHE A 18 -24.75 9.88 21.53
C PHE A 18 -23.32 10.42 21.65
N VAL A 19 -22.38 9.57 22.07
CA VAL A 19 -20.98 9.96 22.30
C VAL A 19 -20.07 9.29 21.28
N VAL A 20 -19.24 10.08 20.61
CA VAL A 20 -18.20 9.58 19.70
C VAL A 20 -16.84 9.71 20.39
N TYR A 21 -16.24 8.55 20.71
CA TYR A 21 -14.87 8.48 21.22
C TYR A 21 -13.86 8.49 20.07
N THR A 22 -12.92 9.42 20.10
CA THR A 22 -11.87 9.55 19.07
C THR A 22 -10.53 9.89 19.72
N ASP A 23 -9.46 9.36 19.16
CA ASP A 23 -8.07 9.72 19.50
C ASP A 23 -7.58 10.95 18.71
N HIS A 24 -8.42 11.51 17.85
CA HIS A 24 -8.12 12.71 17.07
C HIS A 24 -8.88 13.95 17.59
N SER A 25 -8.15 15.02 17.89
CA SER A 25 -8.68 16.28 18.45
C SER A 25 -9.34 17.26 17.46
N SER A 26 -9.23 17.04 16.14
CA SER A 26 -9.63 18.02 15.12
C SER A 26 -11.13 18.33 15.05
N PRO A 27 -12.07 17.39 15.30
CA PRO A 27 -13.50 17.71 15.27
C PRO A 27 -13.91 18.62 16.43
N ARG A 28 -13.16 18.59 17.54
CA ARG A 28 -13.47 19.35 18.77
C ARG A 28 -13.14 20.84 18.64
N THR A 29 -12.11 21.17 17.85
CA THR A 29 -11.66 22.54 17.59
C THR A 29 -12.31 23.17 16.36
N ALA A 30 -12.81 22.35 15.43
CA ALA A 30 -13.45 22.84 14.20
C ALA A 30 -14.69 23.72 14.44
N VAL A 31 -15.50 23.39 15.45
CA VAL A 31 -16.74 24.12 15.78
C VAL A 31 -16.46 25.49 16.42
N LYS A 32 -15.28 25.67 17.04
CA LYS A 32 -14.92 26.91 17.77
C LYS A 32 -14.15 27.93 16.93
N SER A 33 -13.80 27.59 15.69
CA SER A 33 -12.93 28.41 14.87
C SER A 33 -13.75 29.45 14.08
N PRO A 34 -13.44 30.76 14.17
CA PRO A 34 -14.21 31.82 13.49
C PRO A 34 -14.03 31.81 11.96
N HIS A 35 -12.97 31.19 11.46
CA HIS A 35 -12.68 31.05 10.03
C HIS A 35 -12.69 29.59 9.60
N ILE A 36 -13.81 29.16 9.00
CA ILE A 36 -14.04 27.78 8.59
C ILE A 36 -13.72 27.65 7.10
N SER A 37 -12.81 26.74 6.72
CA SER A 37 -12.54 26.45 5.31
C SER A 37 -13.77 25.83 4.62
N GLN A 38 -13.93 26.00 3.31
CA GLN A 38 -15.04 25.38 2.56
C GLN A 38 -15.10 23.86 2.72
N ARG A 39 -13.93 23.22 2.86
CA ARG A 39 -13.86 21.79 3.20
C ARG A 39 -14.46 21.53 4.57
N MET A 40 -14.05 22.28 5.59
CA MET A 40 -14.57 22.12 6.95
C MET A 40 -16.08 22.42 7.04
N ALA A 41 -16.57 23.41 6.29
CA ALA A 41 -18.01 23.73 6.23
C ALA A 41 -18.84 22.54 5.72
N ARG A 42 -18.40 21.87 4.65
CA ARG A 42 -19.06 20.64 4.16
C ARG A 42 -19.12 19.54 5.21
N TRP A 43 -18.05 19.38 5.98
CA TRP A 43 -17.98 18.38 7.04
C TRP A 43 -18.89 18.75 8.23
N LEU A 44 -18.93 20.02 8.62
CA LEU A 44 -19.83 20.51 9.66
C LEU A 44 -21.31 20.36 9.25
N SER A 45 -21.65 20.62 7.99
CA SER A 45 -23.00 20.36 7.47
C SER A 45 -23.38 18.90 7.56
N PHE A 46 -22.46 17.98 7.23
CA PHE A 46 -22.69 16.54 7.39
C PHE A 46 -22.85 16.14 8.86
N PHE A 47 -22.04 16.68 9.75
CA PHE A 47 -22.12 16.37 11.18
C PHE A 47 -23.37 16.95 11.85
N ALA A 48 -23.92 18.06 11.35
CA ALA A 48 -25.14 18.67 11.87
C ALA A 48 -26.38 17.78 11.72
N GLU A 49 -26.34 16.74 10.86
CA GLU A 49 -27.42 15.74 10.76
C GLU A 49 -27.49 14.83 12.01
N TYR A 50 -26.44 14.78 12.84
CA TYR A 50 -26.32 13.84 13.95
C TYR A 50 -26.23 14.59 15.28
N ASP A 51 -26.96 14.12 16.28
CA ASP A 51 -26.88 14.64 17.65
C ASP A 51 -25.80 13.88 18.45
N PHE A 52 -24.55 14.34 18.39
CA PHE A 52 -23.45 13.70 19.10
C PHE A 52 -22.48 14.66 19.75
N ARG A 53 -21.84 14.19 20.83
CA ARG A 53 -20.70 14.84 21.47
C ARG A 53 -19.41 14.06 21.24
N VAL A 54 -18.32 14.78 21.00
CA VAL A 54 -17.00 14.18 20.77
C VAL A 54 -16.20 14.16 22.07
N GLU A 55 -15.85 12.97 22.54
CA GLU A 55 -14.98 12.77 23.69
C GLU A 55 -13.62 12.22 23.25
N TYR A 56 -12.55 12.84 23.77
CA TYR A 56 -11.19 12.40 23.47
C TYR A 56 -10.88 11.14 24.28
N LYS A 57 -10.46 10.08 23.60
CA LYS A 57 -9.95 8.85 24.21
C LYS A 57 -8.54 8.60 23.71
N PRO A 58 -7.51 8.61 24.57
CA PRO A 58 -6.14 8.32 24.15
C PRO A 58 -6.06 7.01 23.37
N GLY A 59 -5.31 6.98 22.27
CA GLY A 59 -5.19 5.79 21.41
C GLY A 59 -4.82 4.51 22.16
N ARG A 60 -3.98 4.60 23.19
CA ARG A 60 -3.61 3.48 24.09
C ARG A 60 -4.82 2.82 24.77
N LEU A 61 -5.88 3.57 25.05
CA LEU A 61 -7.12 3.07 25.66
C LEU A 61 -8.18 2.72 24.62
N ASN A 62 -7.95 3.05 23.35
CA ASN A 62 -8.88 2.84 22.24
C ASN A 62 -8.56 1.55 21.46
N VAL A 63 -8.08 0.51 22.17
CA VAL A 63 -7.56 -0.75 21.59
C VAL A 63 -8.57 -1.43 20.68
N VAL A 64 -9.85 -1.44 21.03
CA VAL A 64 -10.90 -2.09 20.22
C VAL A 64 -11.14 -1.35 18.91
N ALA A 65 -11.23 -0.01 18.94
CA ALA A 65 -11.42 0.77 17.72
C ALA A 65 -10.17 0.76 16.85
N ASP A 66 -8.98 0.77 17.48
CA ASP A 66 -7.69 0.61 16.79
C ASP A 66 -7.62 -0.76 16.11
N ALA A 67 -7.94 -1.85 16.81
CA ALA A 67 -7.96 -3.21 16.26
C ALA A 67 -8.98 -3.40 15.13
N LEU A 68 -10.17 -2.80 15.23
CA LEU A 68 -11.19 -2.85 14.17
C LEU A 68 -10.87 -1.92 12.98
N SER A 69 -10.11 -0.85 13.22
CA SER A 69 -9.66 0.05 12.14
C SER A 69 -8.50 -0.55 11.35
N ARG A 70 -7.72 -1.44 11.97
CA ARG A 70 -6.68 -2.25 11.33
C ARG A 70 -7.34 -3.31 10.45
N ARG A 71 -6.95 -3.36 9.18
CA ARG A 71 -7.37 -4.44 8.30
C ARG A 71 -6.68 -5.73 8.78
N PRO A 72 -7.20 -6.94 8.49
CA PRO A 72 -6.48 -8.18 8.81
C PRO A 72 -5.08 -8.25 8.17
N ASP A 73 -4.84 -7.49 7.11
CA ASP A 73 -3.51 -7.28 6.52
C ASP A 73 -2.53 -6.51 7.44
N ASP A 74 -3.03 -5.77 8.42
CA ASP A 74 -2.29 -4.90 9.33
C ASP A 74 -2.11 -5.53 10.74
N ALA A 75 -2.56 -6.78 10.92
CA ALA A 75 -2.35 -7.55 12.13
C ALA A 75 -0.88 -7.98 12.22
N VAL A 76 -0.06 -7.17 12.89
CA VAL A 76 1.28 -7.55 13.35
C VAL A 76 1.13 -8.81 14.21
N LYS A 77 1.69 -9.92 13.73
CA LYS A 77 1.83 -11.16 14.49
C LYS A 77 2.78 -10.91 15.66
N THR A 78 2.24 -10.58 16.83
CA THR A 78 2.95 -10.80 18.09
C THR A 78 2.83 -12.27 18.45
N ALA A 79 3.67 -13.11 17.82
CA ALA A 79 4.06 -14.42 18.34
C ALA A 79 5.23 -14.96 17.51
N ASP A 80 6.32 -15.26 18.23
CA ASP A 80 7.42 -16.15 17.89
C ASP A 80 8.47 -15.66 16.86
N ALA A 81 9.58 -15.20 17.43
CA ALA A 81 10.84 -14.82 16.80
C ALA A 81 11.58 -15.95 16.04
N ASN A 82 10.89 -16.95 15.50
CA ASN A 82 11.54 -18.00 14.71
C ASN A 82 10.67 -18.72 13.67
N ARG A 83 9.52 -18.16 13.28
CA ARG A 83 8.70 -18.77 12.23
C ARG A 83 8.69 -17.89 10.98
N ILE A 84 9.51 -18.28 10.00
CA ILE A 84 9.41 -17.82 8.61
C ILE A 84 8.02 -18.24 8.11
N GLY A 85 7.02 -17.41 8.38
CA GLY A 85 5.66 -17.53 7.92
C GLY A 85 5.42 -16.54 6.80
N VAL A 86 6.16 -16.70 5.70
CA VAL A 86 5.83 -16.02 4.44
C VAL A 86 4.62 -16.75 3.86
N GLU A 87 3.43 -16.32 4.25
CA GLU A 87 2.24 -16.58 3.45
C GLU A 87 2.35 -15.69 2.21
N ARG A 88 3.01 -16.28 1.20
CA ARG A 88 3.43 -15.64 -0.04
C ARG A 88 2.20 -15.16 -0.80
N VAL A 89 1.96 -13.85 -0.84
CA VAL A 89 1.47 -13.25 -2.09
C VAL A 89 2.55 -13.59 -3.11
N SER A 90 2.23 -14.52 -4.03
CA SER A 90 3.10 -15.10 -5.06
C SER A 90 4.46 -14.44 -5.16
N ALA A 91 5.50 -15.16 -4.71
CA ALA A 91 6.88 -14.74 -4.88
C ALA A 91 7.04 -14.13 -6.28
N PRO A 92 7.70 -12.96 -6.41
CA PRO A 92 8.00 -12.42 -7.72
C PRO A 92 8.61 -13.56 -8.55
N PRO A 93 8.16 -13.75 -9.81
CA PRO A 93 8.69 -14.82 -10.65
C PRO A 93 10.22 -14.72 -10.65
N SER A 94 10.92 -15.85 -10.60
CA SER A 94 12.38 -15.92 -10.46
C SER A 94 13.10 -14.95 -11.42
N SER A 95 12.59 -14.82 -12.65
CA SER A 95 13.10 -13.88 -13.65
C SER A 95 13.12 -12.41 -13.19
N LEU A 96 12.12 -11.94 -12.43
CA LEU A 96 12.11 -10.57 -11.92
C LEU A 96 13.20 -10.34 -10.86
N ILE A 97 13.44 -11.34 -10.01
CA ILE A 97 14.50 -11.28 -8.99
C ILE A 97 15.87 -11.26 -9.67
N ASP A 98 16.08 -12.09 -10.67
CA ASP A 98 17.33 -12.13 -11.44
C ASP A 98 17.56 -10.81 -12.18
N ASP A 99 16.52 -10.25 -12.81
CA ASP A 99 16.60 -8.94 -13.46
C ASP A 99 16.97 -7.83 -12.45
N MET A 100 16.42 -7.87 -11.23
CA MET A 100 16.75 -6.92 -10.17
C MET A 100 18.20 -7.04 -9.72
N LYS A 101 18.68 -8.27 -9.50
CA LYS A 101 20.09 -8.54 -9.14
C LYS A 101 21.04 -8.03 -10.22
N ALA A 102 20.74 -8.31 -11.49
CA ALA A 102 21.53 -7.81 -12.62
C ALA A 102 21.51 -6.28 -12.67
N ALA A 103 20.37 -5.65 -12.46
CA ALA A 103 20.24 -4.19 -12.50
C ALA A 103 20.95 -3.46 -11.34
N TYR A 104 21.26 -4.13 -10.22
CA TYR A 104 22.12 -3.53 -9.19
C TYR A 104 23.51 -3.16 -9.72
N ALA A 105 24.02 -3.87 -10.74
CA ALA A 105 25.29 -3.55 -11.39
C ALA A 105 25.27 -2.23 -12.18
N SER A 106 24.11 -1.58 -12.33
CA SER A 106 23.98 -0.26 -12.97
C SER A 106 23.51 0.83 -12.00
N ASP A 107 23.17 0.48 -10.76
CA ASP A 107 22.68 1.42 -9.74
C ASP A 107 23.81 1.81 -8.77
N ALA A 108 24.19 3.08 -8.76
CA ALA A 108 25.27 3.60 -7.93
C ALA A 108 25.02 3.44 -6.41
N ASP A 109 23.78 3.61 -5.96
CA ASP A 109 23.42 3.44 -4.55
C ASP A 109 23.43 1.96 -4.18
N ALA A 110 22.86 1.10 -5.05
CA ALA A 110 22.84 -0.34 -4.81
C ALA A 110 24.26 -0.93 -4.75
N LYS A 111 25.17 -0.50 -5.64
CA LYS A 111 26.59 -0.91 -5.62
C LYS A 111 27.27 -0.60 -4.30
N GLN A 112 27.07 0.61 -3.79
CA GLN A 112 27.65 1.04 -2.51
C GLN A 112 27.12 0.22 -1.34
N LEU A 113 25.82 -0.06 -1.33
CA LEU A 113 25.21 -0.87 -0.27
C LEU A 113 25.66 -2.33 -0.34
N LEU A 114 25.77 -2.90 -1.54
CA LEU A 114 26.26 -4.26 -1.74
C LEU A 114 27.74 -4.38 -1.33
N SER A 115 28.59 -3.44 -1.74
CA SER A 115 30.02 -3.46 -1.36
C SER A 115 30.22 -3.29 0.15
N TYR A 116 29.43 -2.42 0.78
CA TYR A 116 29.41 -2.26 2.24
C TYR A 116 28.95 -3.54 2.95
N ALA A 117 27.93 -4.23 2.44
CA ALA A 117 27.41 -5.45 3.04
C ALA A 117 28.39 -6.64 2.94
N LEU A 118 29.25 -6.68 1.91
CA LEU A 118 30.29 -7.70 1.77
C LEU A 118 31.41 -7.56 2.80
N ALA A 119 31.74 -6.32 3.20
CA ALA A 119 32.81 -6.03 4.14
C ALA A 119 32.42 -4.85 5.07
N PRO A 120 31.53 -5.06 6.04
CA PRO A 120 31.05 -3.99 6.91
C PRO A 120 32.16 -3.55 7.88
N SER A 121 32.60 -2.30 7.73
CA SER A 121 33.54 -1.63 8.63
C SER A 121 33.19 -0.15 8.78
N ASP A 122 33.74 0.52 9.80
CA ASP A 122 33.54 1.95 9.97
C ASP A 122 34.13 2.76 8.80
N GLU A 123 35.23 2.31 8.22
CA GLU A 123 35.81 2.90 7.02
C GLU A 123 34.90 2.72 5.81
N ALA A 124 34.39 1.51 5.59
CA ALA A 124 33.44 1.24 4.50
C ALA A 124 32.16 2.08 4.68
N ARG A 125 31.68 2.22 5.91
CA ARG A 125 30.54 3.08 6.24
C ARG A 125 30.81 4.55 5.95
N ARG A 126 32.02 5.05 6.24
CA ARG A 126 32.42 6.43 5.93
C ARG A 126 32.51 6.70 4.42
N ARG A 127 32.78 5.70 3.59
CA ARG A 127 32.80 5.81 2.12
C ARG A 127 31.41 5.89 1.49
N LEU A 128 30.36 5.45 2.19
CA LEU A 128 28.99 5.58 1.71
C LEU A 128 28.58 7.05 1.56
N GLU A 129 27.82 7.34 0.52
CA GLU A 129 27.15 8.64 0.34
C GLU A 129 26.33 9.03 1.59
N PRO A 130 26.23 10.33 1.94
CA PRO A 130 25.60 10.77 3.19
C PRO A 130 24.17 10.23 3.39
N HIS A 131 23.36 10.17 2.33
CA HIS A 131 21.98 9.67 2.39
C HIS A 131 21.90 8.17 2.65
N LEU A 132 22.90 7.40 2.23
CA LEU A 132 23.02 5.96 2.50
C LEU A 132 23.61 5.73 3.89
N ARG A 133 24.67 6.46 4.26
CA ARG A 133 25.38 6.33 5.54
C ARG A 133 24.46 6.50 6.75
N ALA A 134 23.56 7.49 6.70
CA ALA A 134 22.59 7.75 7.76
C ALA A 134 21.60 6.58 7.98
N ARG A 135 21.38 5.78 6.94
CA ARG A 135 20.38 4.70 6.91
C ARG A 135 20.98 3.32 6.70
N ALA A 136 22.30 3.18 6.74
CA ALA A 136 23.00 1.93 6.44
C ALA A 136 22.49 0.75 7.30
N HIS A 137 22.18 1.01 8.57
CA HIS A 137 21.61 0.04 9.52
C HIS A 137 20.24 -0.55 9.10
N ARG A 138 19.54 0.10 8.16
CA ARG A 138 18.23 -0.32 7.64
C ARG A 138 18.35 -1.27 6.45
N TYR A 139 19.53 -1.39 5.87
CA TYR A 139 19.78 -2.25 4.72
C TYR A 139 20.45 -3.55 5.15
N ARG A 140 20.06 -4.65 4.52
CA ARG A 140 20.68 -5.97 4.67
C ARG A 140 20.79 -6.62 3.30
N VAL A 141 21.70 -7.56 3.15
CA VAL A 141 21.82 -8.37 1.93
C VAL A 141 21.53 -9.83 2.26
N HIS A 142 20.68 -10.47 1.46
CA HIS A 142 20.39 -11.89 1.57
C HIS A 142 20.34 -12.48 0.17
N GLU A 143 21.16 -13.50 -0.11
CA GLU A 143 21.26 -14.16 -1.43
C GLU A 143 21.45 -13.18 -2.61
N GLY A 144 22.20 -12.10 -2.39
CA GLY A 144 22.43 -11.05 -3.40
C GLY A 144 21.27 -10.07 -3.60
N LEU A 145 20.18 -10.18 -2.83
CA LEU A 145 19.11 -9.19 -2.78
C LEU A 145 19.35 -8.16 -1.70
N LEU A 146 19.15 -6.88 -2.04
CA LEU A 146 19.10 -5.80 -1.08
C LEU A 146 17.73 -5.77 -0.42
N LEU A 147 17.73 -5.80 0.92
CA LEU A 147 16.56 -5.76 1.77
C LEU A 147 16.57 -4.47 2.58
N TYR A 148 15.39 -3.87 2.79
CA TYR A 148 15.18 -2.67 3.58
C TYR A 148 14.15 -2.92 4.68
N SER A 149 14.49 -2.56 5.92
CA SER A 149 13.56 -2.56 7.05
C SER A 149 13.43 -1.16 7.65
N ALA A 150 12.19 -0.67 7.74
CA ALA A 150 11.91 0.56 8.46
C ALA A 150 11.82 0.27 9.97
N VAL A 151 12.31 1.19 10.78
CA VAL A 151 12.31 1.05 12.26
C VAL A 151 10.90 0.90 12.81
N ASP A 152 9.91 1.45 12.10
CA ASP A 152 8.56 1.65 12.62
C ASP A 152 7.60 0.48 12.34
N ASP A 153 7.99 -0.51 11.52
CA ASP A 153 7.06 -1.59 11.13
C ASP A 153 7.65 -3.01 11.02
N ASP A 154 8.95 -3.20 11.22
CA ASP A 154 9.66 -4.49 11.08
C ASP A 154 9.40 -5.22 9.73
N VAL A 155 8.86 -4.50 8.74
CA VAL A 155 8.54 -5.08 7.43
C VAL A 155 9.78 -5.05 6.55
N ILE A 156 10.20 -6.24 6.12
CA ILE A 156 11.30 -6.42 5.18
C ILE A 156 10.80 -6.22 3.75
N ARG A 157 11.42 -5.27 3.04
CA ARG A 157 11.09 -4.91 1.67
C ARG A 157 12.27 -5.17 0.75
N VAL A 158 12.00 -5.62 -0.48
CA VAL A 158 13.03 -5.76 -1.50
C VAL A 158 13.35 -4.39 -2.09
N VAL A 159 14.63 -4.03 -2.10
CA VAL A 159 15.08 -2.78 -2.70
C VAL A 159 15.06 -2.90 -4.22
N VAL A 160 14.29 -2.05 -4.88
CA VAL A 160 14.21 -2.00 -6.34
C VAL A 160 15.27 -1.03 -6.88
N PRO A 161 16.16 -1.48 -7.78
CA PRO A 161 17.18 -0.62 -8.36
C PRO A 161 16.56 0.58 -9.08
N ASN A 162 17.37 1.60 -9.33
CA ASN A 162 17.04 2.77 -10.13
C ASN A 162 16.96 2.46 -11.62
N ASN A 163 16.10 1.48 -11.96
CA ASN A 163 15.79 1.05 -13.29
C ASN A 163 14.29 1.32 -13.55
N TYR A 164 14.00 2.13 -14.56
CA TYR A 164 12.64 2.56 -14.87
C TYR A 164 11.75 1.38 -15.29
N ASP A 165 12.24 0.51 -16.17
CA ASP A 165 11.48 -0.61 -16.71
C ASP A 165 11.11 -1.62 -15.62
N LEU A 166 12.02 -1.90 -14.68
CA LEU A 166 11.74 -2.77 -13.54
C LEU A 166 10.68 -2.18 -12.62
N ARG A 167 10.82 -0.90 -12.25
CA ARG A 167 9.81 -0.23 -11.41
C ARG A 167 8.45 -0.20 -12.11
N MET A 168 8.42 -0.01 -13.43
CA MET A 168 7.19 -0.04 -14.23
C MET A 168 6.58 -1.43 -14.33
N ARG A 169 7.37 -2.48 -14.52
CA ARG A 169 6.90 -3.88 -14.52
C ARG A 169 6.27 -4.25 -13.18
N ILE A 170 6.93 -3.89 -12.08
CA ILE A 170 6.40 -4.11 -10.72
C ILE A 170 5.08 -3.34 -10.57
N MET A 171 5.06 -2.04 -10.88
CA MET A 171 3.85 -1.21 -10.85
C MET A 171 2.68 -1.81 -11.65
N TYR A 172 2.95 -2.27 -12.88
CA TYR A 172 1.96 -2.88 -13.76
C TYR A 172 1.29 -4.09 -13.12
N LYS A 173 2.07 -4.95 -12.47
CA LYS A 173 1.57 -6.14 -11.77
C LYS A 173 0.52 -5.80 -10.70
N TYR A 174 0.69 -4.68 -9.98
CA TYR A 174 -0.27 -4.27 -8.93
C TYR A 174 -1.43 -3.42 -9.46
N HIS A 175 -1.25 -2.70 -10.58
CA HIS A 175 -2.33 -1.91 -11.20
C HIS A 175 -3.30 -2.78 -12.01
N ASP A 176 -2.78 -3.72 -12.81
CA ASP A 176 -3.57 -4.56 -13.75
C ASP A 176 -3.88 -5.95 -13.19
N ALA A 177 -3.59 -6.21 -11.92
CA ALA A 177 -4.00 -7.44 -11.26
C ALA A 177 -5.54 -7.60 -11.38
N PRO A 178 -6.05 -8.75 -11.88
CA PRO A 178 -7.49 -8.97 -12.09
C PRO A 178 -8.35 -8.75 -10.85
N THR A 179 -7.77 -8.97 -9.67
CA THR A 179 -8.41 -8.82 -8.36
C THR A 179 -8.25 -7.43 -7.74
N ALA A 180 -7.40 -6.56 -8.30
CA ALA A 180 -7.05 -5.27 -7.70
C ALA A 180 -8.03 -4.14 -8.06
N GLY A 181 -8.86 -4.33 -9.09
CA GLY A 181 -9.90 -3.39 -9.50
C GLY A 181 -9.35 -2.06 -10.04
N HIS A 182 -8.19 -2.09 -10.71
CA HIS A 182 -7.46 -0.90 -11.21
C HIS A 182 -7.32 0.19 -10.14
N PRO A 183 -6.56 -0.12 -9.07
CA PRO A 183 -6.46 0.75 -7.91
C PRO A 183 -5.88 2.12 -8.29
N GLY A 184 -6.48 3.19 -7.74
CA GLY A 184 -5.92 4.53 -7.85
C GLY A 184 -4.51 4.62 -7.23
N ARG A 185 -3.79 5.70 -7.54
CA ARG A 185 -2.36 5.89 -7.18
C ARG A 185 -2.03 5.62 -5.72
N GLU A 186 -2.85 6.11 -4.80
CA GLU A 186 -2.63 5.98 -3.37
C GLU A 186 -2.71 4.52 -2.92
N ARG A 187 -3.65 3.74 -3.47
CA ARG A 187 -3.79 2.32 -3.14
C ARG A 187 -2.64 1.50 -3.72
N ILE A 188 -2.15 1.84 -4.91
CA ILE A 188 -0.96 1.19 -5.45
C ILE A 188 0.28 1.50 -4.62
N TYR A 189 0.44 2.75 -4.19
CA TYR A 189 1.54 3.12 -3.31
C TYR A 189 1.52 2.25 -2.04
N VAL A 190 0.37 2.12 -1.37
CA VAL A 190 0.23 1.26 -0.17
C VAL A 190 0.61 -0.19 -0.47
N LEU A 191 0.14 -0.76 -1.58
CA LEU A 191 0.45 -2.14 -1.96
C LEU A 191 1.94 -2.32 -2.26
N LEU A 192 2.57 -1.39 -2.99
CA LEU A 192 3.99 -1.45 -3.30
C LEU A 192 4.85 -1.34 -2.06
N THR A 193 4.48 -0.48 -1.11
CA THR A 193 5.23 -0.30 0.14
C THR A 193 5.18 -1.48 1.08
N ARG A 194 4.37 -2.51 0.81
CA ARG A 194 4.40 -3.76 1.57
C ARG A 194 5.62 -4.60 1.20
N ASP A 195 5.88 -4.73 -0.10
CA ASP A 195 6.86 -5.69 -0.62
C ASP A 195 8.15 -5.04 -1.14
N PHE A 196 8.08 -3.79 -1.59
CA PHE A 196 9.16 -3.12 -2.33
C PHE A 196 9.51 -1.74 -1.78
N TYR A 197 10.80 -1.41 -1.85
CA TYR A 197 11.33 -0.12 -1.45
C TYR A 197 12.23 0.49 -2.53
N TRP A 198 12.14 1.80 -2.73
CA TRP A 198 13.19 2.58 -3.37
C TRP A 198 13.14 4.05 -2.94
N ASN A 199 14.25 4.76 -3.08
CA ASN A 199 14.29 6.18 -2.73
C ASN A 199 13.26 6.99 -3.54
N HIS A 200 12.56 7.88 -2.84
CA HIS A 200 11.51 8.73 -3.40
C HIS A 200 10.33 7.98 -4.06
N GLN A 201 10.03 6.76 -3.62
CA GLN A 201 8.93 5.94 -4.13
C GLN A 201 7.60 6.70 -4.21
N CYS A 202 7.15 7.41 -3.17
CA CYS A 202 5.89 8.17 -3.23
C CYS A 202 5.91 9.27 -4.31
N LYS A 203 7.03 10.01 -4.44
CA LYS A 203 7.18 11.04 -5.48
C LYS A 203 7.16 10.42 -6.87
N TRP A 204 7.76 9.25 -7.03
CA TRP A 204 7.78 8.51 -8.30
C TRP A 204 6.38 8.03 -8.70
N VAL A 205 5.65 7.39 -7.78
CA VAL A 205 4.27 6.91 -8.02
C VAL A 205 3.33 8.06 -8.38
N ARG A 206 3.46 9.22 -7.72
CA ARG A 206 2.64 10.41 -8.03
C ARG A 206 2.88 10.98 -9.43
N LYS A 207 4.11 10.86 -9.95
CA LYS A 207 4.52 11.42 -11.25
C LYS A 207 4.21 10.49 -12.43
N ILE A 208 4.00 9.20 -12.20
CA ILE A 208 3.66 8.28 -13.28
C ILE A 208 2.36 8.69 -13.96
N ARG A 209 2.42 8.77 -15.29
CA ARG A 209 1.23 8.89 -16.13
C ARG A 209 0.73 7.48 -16.45
N PHE A 210 -0.45 7.17 -15.93
CA PHE A 210 -1.13 5.90 -16.22
C PHE A 210 -1.62 5.78 -17.68
N ASN A 211 -1.60 6.88 -18.46
CA ASN A 211 -1.93 6.82 -19.89
C ASN A 211 -0.92 6.02 -20.74
N HIS A 212 0.29 5.74 -20.25
CA HIS A 212 1.25 4.88 -20.96
C HIS A 212 0.85 3.39 -20.95
N PHE A 213 -0.16 3.00 -20.16
CA PHE A 213 -0.63 1.61 -20.06
C PHE A 213 -1.49 1.15 -21.26
N ARG A 214 -1.85 2.06 -22.19
CA ARG A 214 -2.65 1.71 -23.40
C ARG A 214 -1.84 1.26 -24.62
N HIS A 215 -0.52 1.40 -24.65
CA HIS A 215 0.27 1.27 -25.90
C HIS A 215 1.43 0.26 -25.93
N ARG A 216 1.49 -0.71 -25.02
CA ARG A 216 2.40 -1.87 -25.18
C ARG A 216 1.64 -3.20 -25.33
N ARG A 217 0.79 -3.26 -26.35
CA ARG A 217 0.47 -4.53 -27.02
C ARG A 217 1.09 -4.49 -28.42
N SER A 218 1.65 -5.62 -28.84
CA SER A 218 2.49 -5.90 -30.03
C SER A 218 3.99 -5.71 -29.75
N VAL A 219 4.88 -6.65 -30.10
CA VAL A 219 4.88 -7.58 -31.24
C VAL A 219 5.60 -8.90 -30.87
N GLY A 220 5.06 -10.06 -31.29
CA GLY A 220 5.86 -11.25 -31.63
C GLY A 220 5.73 -12.52 -30.77
N SER A 221 4.71 -13.34 -31.02
CA SER A 221 4.86 -14.75 -31.48
C SER A 221 3.47 -15.40 -31.70
N PRO A 222 3.22 -16.13 -32.81
CA PRO A 222 1.91 -16.65 -33.19
C PRO A 222 1.66 -18.12 -32.76
N SER A 223 0.36 -18.45 -32.62
CA SER A 223 -0.25 -19.79 -32.64
C SER A 223 -0.07 -20.61 -31.35
N LEU A 224 -1.00 -21.37 -30.76
CA LEU A 224 -2.38 -21.85 -30.99
C LEU A 224 -2.95 -22.06 -29.54
N TRP A 225 -4.21 -21.96 -29.15
CA TRP A 225 -5.48 -22.35 -29.75
C TRP A 225 -6.62 -21.51 -29.14
N THR A 226 -7.63 -21.34 -29.97
CA THR A 226 -9.02 -20.98 -29.72
C THR A 226 -9.60 -21.44 -28.37
N LEU A 227 -10.41 -20.57 -27.76
CA LEU A 227 -11.85 -20.85 -27.62
C LEU A 227 -12.62 -19.53 -27.52
N SER A 228 -13.45 -19.33 -28.54
CA SER A 228 -14.49 -18.32 -28.60
C SER A 228 -15.59 -18.69 -27.61
N LEU A 229 -16.07 -17.73 -26.81
CA LEU A 229 -17.51 -17.64 -26.55
C LEU A 229 -17.88 -16.22 -26.15
N VAL A 230 -18.38 -15.49 -27.16
CA VAL A 230 -19.29 -14.37 -26.98
C VAL A 230 -20.59 -14.94 -26.44
N PHE A 231 -21.11 -14.45 -25.31
CA PHE A 231 -22.55 -14.41 -25.12
C PHE A 231 -22.99 -13.12 -24.41
N ARG A 232 -23.76 -12.35 -25.17
CA ARG A 232 -24.64 -11.27 -24.75
C ARG A 232 -25.85 -11.94 -24.10
N LEU A 233 -26.29 -11.45 -22.93
CA LEU A 233 -27.55 -11.88 -22.34
C LEU A 233 -28.55 -10.72 -22.36
N THR A 234 -29.68 -10.98 -23.00
CA THR A 234 -30.92 -10.21 -22.89
C THR A 234 -31.92 -11.11 -22.19
N VAL A 235 -32.66 -10.58 -21.22
CA VAL A 235 -33.57 -11.34 -20.35
C VAL A 235 -35.00 -11.22 -20.86
N SER A 236 -35.71 -12.34 -20.99
CA SER A 236 -37.17 -12.38 -20.81
C SER A 236 -37.66 -13.79 -20.43
N GLY A 237 -38.38 -13.89 -19.30
CA GLY A 237 -39.39 -14.94 -19.06
C GLY A 237 -38.95 -16.23 -18.35
N GLY A 238 -38.92 -16.20 -17.01
CA GLY A 238 -39.48 -17.22 -16.11
C GLY A 238 -38.93 -18.66 -16.09
N LEU A 239 -38.33 -19.06 -14.93
CA LEU A 239 -38.26 -20.42 -14.32
C LEU A 239 -37.46 -21.48 -15.15
N VAL A 240 -36.61 -22.40 -14.67
CA VAL A 240 -36.22 -22.99 -13.37
C VAL A 240 -34.94 -23.85 -13.56
N SER A 241 -34.08 -23.90 -12.53
CA SER A 241 -33.16 -24.98 -12.07
C SER A 241 -31.89 -25.41 -12.83
N TRP A 242 -30.93 -25.84 -11.99
CA TRP A 242 -29.50 -26.12 -12.12
C TRP A 242 -29.14 -27.57 -12.51
N SER A 243 -27.92 -27.82 -13.02
CA SER A 243 -26.91 -28.70 -12.39
C SER A 243 -25.57 -28.78 -13.16
N LEU A 244 -24.50 -28.72 -12.36
CA LEU A 244 -23.04 -28.89 -12.58
C LEU A 244 -22.33 -28.08 -13.67
#